data_AF-A0A358N779-F1
#
_entry.id   AF-A0A358N779-F1
#
_cell.length_a   1.000
_cell.length_b   1.000
_cell.length_c   1.000
_cell.angle_alpha   90.00
_cell.angle_beta   90.00
_cell.angle_gamma   90.00
#
_symmetry.space_group_name_H-M   'P 1'
#
loop_
_entity.id
_entity.type
_entity.pdbx_description
1 polymer ?
#
loop_
_entity_poly.entity_id
_entity_poly.type
_entity_poly.pdbx_seq_one_letter_code
_entity_poly.pdbx_strand_id
1 'polypeptide(L)'
;MLFQSPTSSVSQPRTFSGSVLVLLLAGVLHLPLGPIRILHAEDLKRNKAAADSSIQYNRDVRTILADNCFACHGLDSESREGDLRLDERSLALESGVIVPNEPDQSELIARITSTDPDMVMPPPETGHKLTSNQISILKSWITSGAKYQQHWSFIAPKKVTIPNNAKDQIAANPIDYFILDGVEKAGLKQSPMADRATLL
;
A
#
# COMPACT_ATOMS: atom_id res chain seq x y z
N MET A 1 -26.54 -0.44 -65.83
CA MET A 1 -25.31 0.28 -66.19
C MET A 1 -24.19 -0.45 -65.45
N LEU A 2 -23.60 -1.50 -66.04
CA LEU A 2 -22.53 -1.49 -67.05
C LEU A 2 -21.23 -0.85 -66.55
N PHE A 3 -20.13 -1.51 -66.92
CA PHE A 3 -18.73 -1.10 -66.92
C PHE A 3 -17.93 -1.45 -65.65
N GLN A 4 -16.77 -2.10 -65.70
CA GLN A 4 -16.05 -2.91 -66.69
C GLN A 4 -14.72 -3.29 -65.98
N SER A 5 -14.26 -4.54 -66.11
CA SER A 5 -12.85 -4.89 -65.85
C SER A 5 -11.93 -4.29 -66.91
N PRO A 6 -10.63 -4.16 -66.64
CA PRO A 6 -9.62 -4.80 -67.49
C PRO A 6 -8.51 -5.46 -66.65
N THR A 7 -8.10 -6.73 -66.86
CA THR A 7 -7.19 -7.27 -67.91
C THR A 7 -5.92 -6.42 -68.07
N SER A 8 -4.68 -6.91 -68.08
CA SER A 8 -4.08 -8.23 -68.30
C SER A 8 -2.55 -8.03 -68.36
N SER A 9 -1.79 -9.12 -68.58
CA SER A 9 -0.45 -9.19 -69.21
C SER A 9 0.69 -9.58 -68.24
N VAL A 10 1.15 -10.85 -68.19
CA VAL A 10 2.10 -11.53 -69.14
C VAL A 10 3.52 -10.96 -68.93
N SER A 11 4.64 -11.68 -68.76
CA SER A 11 5.06 -13.06 -69.03
C SER A 11 6.44 -13.38 -68.41
N GLN A 12 6.59 -14.63 -67.97
CA GLN A 12 7.70 -15.57 -68.27
C GLN A 12 9.14 -15.38 -67.68
N PRO A 13 9.92 -16.49 -67.62
CA PRO A 13 10.80 -16.84 -66.50
C PRO A 13 12.29 -16.63 -66.78
N ARG A 14 13.08 -16.59 -65.71
CA ARG A 14 14.53 -16.84 -65.80
C ARG A 14 14.93 -17.99 -64.90
N THR A 15 15.30 -19.06 -65.57
CA THR A 15 16.09 -20.17 -65.04
C THR A 15 17.45 -19.63 -64.59
N PHE A 16 17.92 -20.03 -63.41
CA PHE A 16 19.34 -20.06 -63.12
C PHE A 16 19.66 -21.37 -62.40
N SER A 17 20.40 -22.19 -63.12
CA SER A 17 21.13 -23.36 -62.66
C SER A 17 22.26 -22.93 -61.73
N GLY A 18 22.48 -23.67 -60.63
CA GLY A 18 23.60 -23.42 -59.73
C GLY A 18 23.49 -24.21 -58.43
N SER A 19 23.95 -25.46 -58.48
CA SER A 19 24.09 -26.34 -57.33
C SER A 19 25.12 -25.85 -56.30
N VAL A 20 24.99 -26.41 -55.08
CA VAL A 20 26.02 -26.64 -54.05
C VAL A 20 26.26 -25.49 -53.05
N LEU A 21 25.71 -25.61 -51.84
CA LEU A 21 26.45 -26.15 -50.68
C LEU A 21 25.61 -26.00 -49.40
N VAL A 22 25.30 -27.14 -48.79
CA VAL A 22 24.66 -27.28 -47.49
C VAL A 22 25.57 -26.74 -46.39
N LEU A 23 25.10 -25.77 -45.60
CA LEU A 23 25.60 -25.50 -44.24
C LEU A 23 24.42 -25.10 -43.35
N LEU A 24 23.85 -26.11 -42.69
CA LEU A 24 22.92 -25.96 -41.57
C LEU A 24 23.67 -25.37 -40.37
N LEU A 25 23.43 -24.10 -40.05
CA LEU A 25 23.73 -23.53 -38.73
C LEU A 25 22.40 -23.29 -38.01
N ALA A 26 22.03 -24.24 -37.17
CA ALA A 26 20.94 -24.10 -36.21
C ALA A 26 21.35 -23.07 -35.14
N GLY A 27 20.94 -21.81 -35.32
CA GLY A 27 21.02 -20.77 -34.30
C GLY A 27 19.85 -20.88 -33.33
N VAL A 28 19.97 -21.70 -32.29
CA VAL A 28 19.03 -21.71 -31.16
C VAL A 28 19.28 -20.47 -30.31
N LEU A 29 18.42 -19.47 -30.45
CA LEU A 29 18.39 -18.27 -29.62
C LEU A 29 18.09 -18.69 -28.17
N HIS A 30 19.12 -18.89 -27.35
CA HIS A 30 18.97 -19.10 -25.91
C HIS A 30 18.60 -17.75 -25.27
N LEU A 31 17.30 -17.51 -25.05
CA LEU A 31 16.88 -16.62 -23.98
C LEU A 31 17.33 -17.25 -22.66
N PRO A 32 18.19 -16.62 -21.85
CA PRO A 32 18.46 -17.16 -20.52
C PRO A 32 17.18 -17.06 -19.71
N LEU A 33 16.53 -18.21 -19.49
CA LEU A 33 15.56 -18.39 -18.41
C LEU A 33 16.32 -18.15 -17.09
N GLY A 34 16.36 -16.89 -16.65
CA GLY A 34 16.71 -16.59 -15.27
C GLY A 34 15.71 -17.29 -14.35
N PRO A 35 16.13 -17.71 -13.14
CA PRO A 35 15.23 -18.37 -12.22
C PRO A 35 14.06 -17.44 -11.91
N ILE A 36 12.84 -17.92 -12.17
CA ILE A 36 11.60 -17.33 -11.68
C ILE A 36 11.79 -17.14 -10.18
N ARG A 37 11.86 -15.88 -9.72
CA ARG A 37 11.91 -15.57 -8.29
C ARG A 37 10.57 -15.99 -7.69
N ILE A 38 10.54 -17.21 -7.15
CA ILE A 38 9.48 -17.66 -6.25
C ILE A 38 9.49 -16.65 -5.09
N LEU A 39 8.36 -16.00 -4.81
CA LEU A 39 8.22 -15.18 -3.62
C LEU A 39 8.45 -16.10 -2.40
N HIS A 40 9.58 -15.95 -1.72
CA HIS A 40 9.92 -16.76 -0.56
C HIS A 40 8.96 -16.42 0.60
N ALA A 41 8.48 -17.43 1.32
CA ALA A 41 7.65 -17.27 2.52
C ALA A 41 8.29 -16.40 3.63
N GLU A 42 9.59 -16.16 3.51
CA GLU A 42 10.38 -15.27 4.38
C GLU A 42 9.97 -13.79 4.23
N ASP A 43 9.48 -13.38 3.05
CA ASP A 43 8.95 -12.03 2.83
C ASP A 43 7.61 -11.81 3.56
N LEU A 44 6.79 -12.85 3.72
CA LEU A 44 5.58 -12.80 4.54
C LEU A 44 5.88 -12.72 6.04
N LYS A 45 6.95 -13.38 6.50
CA LYS A 45 7.41 -13.29 7.90
C LYS A 45 7.93 -11.90 8.26
N ARG A 46 8.47 -11.16 7.29
CA ARG A 46 9.08 -9.84 7.51
C ARG A 46 8.05 -8.78 7.94
N ASN A 47 6.84 -8.83 7.39
CA ASN A 47 5.74 -7.94 7.81
C ASN A 47 5.18 -8.28 9.20
N LYS A 48 5.48 -9.46 9.74
CA LYS A 48 5.03 -9.88 11.08
C LYS A 48 5.94 -9.34 12.19
N ALA A 49 7.21 -9.06 11.91
CA ALA A 49 8.16 -8.59 12.94
C ALA A 49 7.99 -7.10 13.32
N ALA A 50 7.32 -6.30 12.48
CA ALA A 50 6.89 -4.94 12.85
C ALA A 50 5.61 -4.92 13.72
N ALA A 51 4.98 -6.08 13.94
CA ALA A 51 3.66 -6.21 14.55
C ALA A 51 3.66 -6.36 16.09
N ASP A 52 4.79 -6.11 16.76
CA ASP A 52 4.86 -6.10 18.24
C ASP A 52 4.72 -4.68 18.83
N SER A 53 4.30 -3.70 18.02
CA SER A 53 3.94 -2.39 18.54
C SER A 53 2.46 -2.37 18.91
N SER A 54 2.16 -2.13 20.18
CA SER A 54 0.81 -1.84 20.68
C SER A 54 0.10 -0.84 19.75
N ILE A 55 -1.19 -1.03 19.48
CA ILE A 55 -1.98 -0.10 18.67
C ILE A 55 -1.91 1.31 19.26
N GLN A 56 -1.52 2.27 18.44
CA GLN A 56 -1.41 3.69 18.78
C GLN A 56 -2.52 4.46 18.06
N TYR A 57 -3.30 5.24 18.82
CA TYR A 57 -4.43 5.95 18.23
C TYR A 57 -4.01 6.88 17.08
N ASN A 58 -2.97 7.70 17.25
CA ASN A 58 -2.56 8.64 16.22
C ASN A 58 -2.03 8.01 14.93
N ARG A 59 -1.33 6.87 15.05
CA ARG A 59 -0.66 6.20 13.93
C ARG A 59 -1.59 5.22 13.22
N ASP A 60 -2.35 4.45 13.98
CA ASP A 60 -3.08 3.29 13.47
C ASP A 60 -4.58 3.56 13.35
N VAL A 61 -5.18 4.27 14.32
CA VAL A 61 -6.65 4.42 14.39
C VAL A 61 -7.12 5.70 13.72
N ARG A 62 -6.51 6.84 14.04
CA ARG A 62 -6.90 8.16 13.52
C ARG A 62 -6.80 8.19 12.01
N THR A 63 -5.79 7.57 11.41
CA THR A 63 -5.67 7.49 9.95
C THR A 63 -6.86 6.75 9.33
N ILE A 64 -7.28 5.61 9.91
CA ILE A 64 -8.45 4.87 9.43
C ILE A 64 -9.71 5.72 9.54
N LEU A 65 -9.93 6.37 10.68
CA LEU A 65 -11.12 7.21 10.89
C LEU A 65 -11.10 8.48 10.02
N ALA A 66 -9.94 9.07 9.78
CA ALA A 66 -9.79 10.23 8.91
C ALA A 66 -10.11 9.88 7.46
N ASP A 67 -9.58 8.75 6.98
CA ASP A 67 -9.73 8.32 5.59
C ASP A 67 -11.15 7.81 5.26
N ASN A 68 -11.90 7.32 6.26
CA ASN A 68 -13.15 6.59 6.03
C ASN A 68 -14.36 7.18 6.77
N CYS A 69 -14.20 8.04 7.76
CA CYS A 69 -15.31 8.42 8.66
C CYS A 69 -15.47 9.92 8.86
N PHE A 70 -14.39 10.68 9.00
CA PHE A 70 -14.47 12.09 9.41
C PHE A 70 -15.07 13.04 8.38
N ALA A 71 -15.19 12.62 7.11
CA ALA A 71 -15.89 13.42 6.10
C ALA A 71 -17.37 13.65 6.48
N CYS A 72 -18.05 12.63 7.00
CA CYS A 72 -19.46 12.70 7.41
C CYS A 72 -19.67 12.68 8.94
N HIS A 73 -18.67 12.28 9.73
CA HIS A 73 -18.78 12.16 11.19
C HIS A 73 -17.61 12.85 11.92
N GLY A 74 -17.10 13.93 11.35
CA GLY A 74 -15.98 14.72 11.88
C GLY A 74 -16.38 16.15 12.25
N LEU A 75 -15.39 17.05 12.24
CA LEU A 75 -15.55 18.42 12.75
C LEU A 75 -16.54 19.29 11.96
N ASP A 76 -16.67 19.07 10.65
CA ASP A 76 -17.50 19.89 9.77
C ASP A 76 -18.97 19.72 10.14
N SER A 77 -19.71 20.81 10.36
CA SER A 77 -21.14 20.75 10.66
C SER A 77 -22.00 20.55 9.42
N GLU A 78 -21.55 21.03 8.26
CA GLU A 78 -22.38 21.07 7.05
C GLU A 78 -22.49 19.69 6.39
N SER A 79 -21.43 18.88 6.48
CA SER A 79 -21.41 17.51 5.99
C SER A 79 -21.76 16.47 7.05
N ARG A 80 -22.02 16.88 8.29
CA ARG A 80 -22.12 15.94 9.41
C ARG A 80 -23.47 15.25 9.51
N GLU A 81 -23.40 13.93 9.42
CA GLU A 81 -24.54 13.04 9.49
C GLU A 81 -24.74 12.52 10.92
N GLY A 82 -26.01 12.45 11.32
CA GLY A 82 -26.42 11.93 12.63
C GLY A 82 -25.91 12.74 13.83
N ASP A 83 -25.47 13.98 13.62
CA ASP A 83 -24.77 14.82 14.60
C ASP A 83 -23.61 14.11 15.32
N LEU A 84 -23.02 13.10 14.66
CA LEU A 84 -22.03 12.23 15.25
C LEU A 84 -20.63 12.82 15.07
N ARG A 85 -19.87 12.87 16.18
CA ARG A 85 -18.48 13.34 16.23
C ARG A 85 -17.55 12.20 16.65
N LEU A 86 -16.96 11.52 15.67
CA LEU A 86 -15.97 10.45 15.91
C LEU A 86 -14.56 10.98 16.16
N ASP A 87 -14.29 12.24 15.80
CA ASP A 87 -13.03 12.93 16.03
C ASP A 87 -12.83 13.35 17.49
N GLU A 88 -13.93 13.49 18.25
CA GLU A 88 -13.93 13.85 19.67
C GLU A 88 -14.33 12.69 20.57
N ARG A 89 -13.44 12.29 21.48
CA ARG A 89 -13.65 11.10 22.31
C ARG A 89 -14.92 11.20 23.15
N SER A 90 -15.14 12.30 23.85
CA SER A 90 -16.27 12.43 24.77
C SER A 90 -17.60 12.26 24.03
N LEU A 91 -17.73 12.88 22.86
CA LEU A 91 -18.94 12.82 22.04
C LEU A 91 -19.15 11.42 21.41
N ALA A 92 -18.08 10.78 20.95
CA ALA A 92 -18.16 9.42 20.41
C ALA A 92 -18.56 8.37 21.47
N LEU A 93 -18.21 8.60 22.73
CA LEU A 93 -18.63 7.75 23.85
C LEU A 93 -20.06 8.06 24.30
N GLU A 94 -20.41 9.33 24.40
CA GLU A 94 -21.76 9.78 24.78
C GLU A 94 -22.83 9.30 23.79
N SER A 95 -22.51 9.25 22.49
CA SER A 95 -23.41 8.72 21.47
C SER A 95 -23.62 7.21 21.54
N GLY A 96 -22.80 6.48 22.31
CA GLY A 96 -22.82 5.01 22.38
C GLY A 96 -22.25 4.32 21.13
N VAL A 97 -21.74 5.06 20.14
CA VAL A 97 -21.16 4.48 18.93
C VAL A 97 -19.87 3.71 19.23
N ILE A 98 -19.14 4.14 20.26
CA ILE A 98 -17.96 3.45 20.78
C ILE A 98 -18.19 3.11 22.25
N VAL A 99 -18.18 1.81 22.56
CA VAL A 99 -18.27 1.30 23.93
C VAL A 99 -16.92 0.71 24.34
N PRO A 100 -16.16 1.38 25.22
CA PRO A 100 -14.81 0.93 25.60
C PRO A 100 -14.81 -0.48 26.18
N ASN A 101 -13.86 -1.31 25.74
CA ASN A 101 -13.69 -2.72 26.11
C ASN A 101 -14.78 -3.66 25.54
N GLU A 102 -15.80 -3.14 24.86
CA GLU A 102 -16.96 -3.92 24.39
C GLU A 102 -17.16 -3.71 22.87
N PRO A 103 -16.26 -4.23 22.03
CA PRO A 103 -16.31 -4.04 20.58
C PRO A 103 -17.61 -4.56 19.96
N ASP A 104 -18.17 -5.65 20.48
CA ASP A 104 -19.41 -6.25 19.96
C ASP A 104 -20.66 -5.43 20.32
N GLN A 105 -20.57 -4.53 21.30
CA GLN A 105 -21.63 -3.58 21.65
C GLN A 105 -21.41 -2.20 21.03
N SER A 106 -20.31 -1.99 20.32
CA SER A 106 -20.00 -0.72 19.67
C SER A 106 -20.66 -0.66 18.29
N GLU A 107 -21.57 0.30 18.09
CA GLU A 107 -22.23 0.53 16.79
C GLU A 107 -21.21 0.74 15.66
N LEU A 108 -20.05 1.35 15.96
CA LEU A 108 -18.96 1.48 14.98
C LEU A 108 -18.59 0.13 14.36
N ILE A 109 -18.49 -0.93 15.17
CA ILE A 109 -18.12 -2.26 14.69
C ILE A 109 -19.26 -2.90 13.91
N ALA A 110 -20.51 -2.74 14.37
CA ALA A 110 -21.69 -3.23 13.67
C ALA A 110 -21.80 -2.61 12.26
N ARG A 111 -21.62 -1.29 12.15
CA ARG A 111 -21.71 -0.55 10.88
C ARG A 111 -20.62 -0.94 9.89
N ILE A 112 -19.35 -1.01 10.32
CA ILE A 112 -18.24 -1.34 9.41
C ILE A 112 -18.20 -2.83 9.01
N THR A 113 -19.01 -3.68 9.64
CA THR A 113 -19.12 -5.12 9.31
C THR A 113 -20.48 -5.52 8.76
N SER A 114 -21.41 -4.58 8.63
CA SER A 114 -22.73 -4.82 8.05
C SER A 114 -22.62 -5.23 6.58
N THR A 115 -23.54 -6.10 6.15
CA THR A 115 -23.74 -6.46 4.73
C THR A 115 -24.93 -5.73 4.11
N ASP A 116 -25.72 -5.02 4.93
CA ASP A 116 -26.86 -4.24 4.48
C ASP A 116 -26.37 -2.89 3.91
N PRO A 117 -26.64 -2.58 2.64
CA PRO A 117 -26.17 -1.36 1.99
C PRO A 117 -26.68 -0.07 2.65
N ASP A 118 -27.82 -0.10 3.33
CA ASP A 118 -28.40 1.08 3.99
C ASP A 118 -27.80 1.31 5.39
N MET A 119 -27.10 0.31 5.92
CA MET A 119 -26.52 0.34 7.27
C MET A 119 -24.99 0.35 7.27
N VAL A 120 -24.35 -0.19 6.22
CA VAL A 120 -22.90 -0.32 6.14
C VAL A 120 -22.23 1.06 6.08
N MET A 121 -21.13 1.20 6.82
CA MET A 121 -20.29 2.39 6.79
C MET A 121 -18.86 2.03 6.39
N PRO A 122 -18.20 2.81 5.52
CA PRO A 122 -18.74 3.97 4.80
C PRO A 122 -19.83 3.56 3.80
N PRO A 123 -20.75 4.49 3.45
CA PRO A 123 -21.79 4.19 2.47
C PRO A 123 -21.19 3.77 1.11
N PRO A 124 -21.76 2.78 0.41
CA PRO A 124 -21.18 2.24 -0.83
C PRO A 124 -20.90 3.30 -1.92
N GLU A 125 -21.72 4.34 -1.99
CA GLU A 125 -21.61 5.45 -2.94
C GLU A 125 -20.35 6.31 -2.74
N THR A 126 -19.75 6.27 -1.55
CA THR A 126 -18.47 6.95 -1.30
C THR A 126 -17.31 6.24 -2.01
N GLY A 127 -17.47 4.95 -2.36
CA GLY A 127 -16.41 4.12 -2.93
C GLY A 127 -15.34 3.69 -1.91
N HIS A 128 -15.47 4.08 -0.65
CA HIS A 128 -14.56 3.68 0.43
C HIS A 128 -14.98 2.35 1.04
N LYS A 129 -13.99 1.51 1.40
CA LYS A 129 -14.23 0.25 2.10
C LYS A 129 -13.06 -0.09 3.00
N LEU A 130 -13.36 -0.42 4.25
CA LEU A 130 -12.33 -0.87 5.18
C LEU A 130 -11.82 -2.26 4.78
N THR A 131 -10.51 -2.42 4.85
CA THR A 131 -9.85 -3.73 4.79
C THR A 131 -10.06 -4.51 6.08
N SER A 132 -9.92 -5.84 6.01
CA SER A 132 -9.98 -6.71 7.20
C SER A 132 -8.98 -6.31 8.28
N ASN A 133 -7.78 -5.84 7.88
CA ASN A 133 -6.76 -5.35 8.80
C ASN A 133 -7.21 -4.07 9.53
N GLN A 134 -7.80 -3.11 8.81
CA GLN A 134 -8.30 -1.87 9.42
C GLN A 134 -9.44 -2.15 10.42
N ILE A 135 -10.36 -3.04 10.07
CA ILE A 135 -11.42 -3.48 10.99
C ILE A 135 -10.82 -4.13 12.24
N SER A 136 -9.80 -4.98 12.08
CA SER A 136 -9.09 -5.62 13.20
C SER A 136 -8.42 -4.61 14.13
N ILE A 137 -7.79 -3.57 13.57
CA ILE A 137 -7.18 -2.48 14.33
C ILE A 137 -8.25 -1.73 15.16
N LEU A 138 -9.38 -1.36 14.54
CA LEU A 138 -10.46 -0.67 15.23
C LEU A 138 -11.06 -1.54 16.35
N LYS A 139 -11.33 -2.82 16.10
CA LYS A 139 -11.79 -3.76 17.13
C LYS A 139 -10.82 -3.83 18.30
N SER A 140 -9.54 -4.07 18.02
CA SER A 140 -8.50 -4.21 19.04
C SER A 140 -8.29 -2.93 19.85
N TRP A 141 -8.41 -1.77 19.21
CA TRP A 141 -8.36 -0.47 19.89
C TRP A 141 -9.55 -0.28 20.85
N ILE A 142 -10.77 -0.64 20.43
CA ILE A 142 -11.96 -0.59 21.29
C ILE A 142 -11.82 -1.57 22.46
N THR A 143 -11.39 -2.81 22.19
CA THR A 143 -11.08 -3.82 23.23
C THR A 143 -10.09 -3.29 24.26
N SER A 144 -9.14 -2.44 23.84
CA SER A 144 -8.13 -1.83 24.69
C SER A 144 -8.61 -0.53 25.40
N GLY A 145 -9.91 -0.24 25.37
CA GLY A 145 -10.54 0.87 26.07
C GLY A 145 -10.71 2.15 25.24
N ALA A 146 -10.57 2.08 23.91
CA ALA A 146 -10.81 3.19 22.97
C ALA A 146 -10.18 4.53 23.42
N LYS A 147 -8.89 4.48 23.76
CA LYS A 147 -8.16 5.68 24.23
C LYS A 147 -7.76 6.54 23.03
N TYR A 148 -8.15 7.81 23.07
CA TYR A 148 -7.72 8.80 22.09
C TYR A 148 -6.38 9.40 22.51
N GLN A 149 -5.66 9.95 21.54
CA GLN A 149 -4.45 10.72 21.77
C GLN A 149 -4.62 12.13 21.22
N GLN A 150 -3.96 13.09 21.86
CA GLN A 150 -3.84 14.44 21.33
C GLN A 150 -3.22 14.40 19.93
N HIS A 151 -3.45 15.44 19.12
CA HIS A 151 -2.74 15.58 17.86
C HIS A 151 -1.22 15.51 18.09
N TRP A 152 -0.49 14.86 17.18
CA TRP A 152 0.94 14.56 17.36
C TRP A 152 1.79 15.81 17.62
N SER A 153 1.36 16.97 17.10
CA SER A 153 2.01 18.27 17.30
C SER A 153 1.97 18.77 18.75
N PHE A 154 1.06 18.24 19.57
CA PHE A 154 0.94 18.59 20.99
C PHE A 154 1.59 17.55 21.91
N ILE A 155 2.13 16.46 21.35
CA ILE A 155 2.84 15.43 22.11
C ILE A 155 4.33 15.72 22.01
N ALA A 156 4.98 15.95 23.15
CA ALA A 156 6.41 16.21 23.20
C ALA A 156 7.21 15.05 22.55
N PRO A 157 8.07 15.32 21.55
CA PRO A 157 8.90 14.29 20.94
C PRO A 157 9.83 13.65 21.98
N LYS A 158 9.93 12.32 21.95
CA LYS A 158 10.88 11.58 22.79
C LYS A 158 12.19 11.38 22.03
N LYS A 159 13.31 11.58 22.72
CA LYS A 159 14.63 11.31 22.15
C LYS A 159 14.77 9.81 21.87
N VAL A 160 15.08 9.46 20.63
CA VAL A 160 15.34 8.08 20.20
C VAL A 160 16.84 7.80 20.20
N THR A 161 17.23 6.56 20.49
CA THR A 161 18.62 6.11 20.38
C THR A 161 18.95 5.94 18.90
N ILE A 162 20.03 6.59 18.46
CA ILE A 162 20.51 6.47 17.08
C ILE A 162 21.12 5.08 16.89
N PRO A 163 20.74 4.32 15.85
CA PRO A 163 21.36 3.04 15.53
C PRO A 163 22.87 3.19 15.33
N ASN A 164 23.66 2.35 15.99
CA ASN A 164 25.12 2.33 15.87
C ASN A 164 25.62 1.25 14.90
N ASN A 165 24.85 0.99 13.84
CA ASN A 165 25.13 -0.07 12.87
C ASN A 165 26.00 0.40 11.70
N ALA A 166 26.19 1.71 11.52
CA ALA A 166 27.16 2.26 10.58
C ALA A 166 28.58 2.08 11.14
N LYS A 167 29.10 0.85 11.07
CA LYS A 167 30.47 0.55 11.47
C LYS A 167 31.52 1.30 10.67
N ASP A 168 31.19 1.78 9.48
CA ASP A 168 32.09 2.62 8.69
C ASP A 168 31.27 3.59 7.85
N GLN A 169 31.56 4.89 8.04
CA GLN A 169 31.57 5.96 7.03
C GLN A 169 30.53 5.85 5.91
N ILE A 170 29.43 6.64 6.02
CA ILE A 170 28.62 7.22 4.90
C ILE A 170 27.42 8.05 5.46
N ALA A 171 27.10 7.99 6.76
CA ALA A 171 26.04 8.83 7.32
C ALA A 171 26.51 10.29 7.50
N ALA A 172 26.09 11.20 6.61
CA ALA A 172 26.36 12.63 6.69
C ALA A 172 25.47 13.33 7.73
N ASN A 173 24.30 12.75 8.03
CA ASN A 173 23.31 13.25 8.97
C ASN A 173 22.86 12.14 9.95
N PRO A 174 22.50 12.47 11.22
CA PRO A 174 21.86 11.55 12.15
C PRO A 174 20.68 10.73 11.58
N ILE A 175 19.93 11.26 10.61
CA ILE A 175 18.82 10.55 9.95
C ILE A 175 19.32 9.36 9.13
N ASP A 176 20.50 9.45 8.52
CA ASP A 176 21.04 8.42 7.63
C ASP A 176 21.29 7.10 8.38
N TYR A 177 21.60 7.16 9.67
CA TYR A 177 21.76 5.97 10.51
C TYR A 177 20.47 5.15 10.59
N PHE A 178 19.30 5.79 10.66
CA PHE A 178 18.01 5.09 10.65
C PHE A 178 17.69 4.50 9.28
N ILE A 179 18.07 5.19 8.20
CA ILE A 179 17.89 4.68 6.83
C ILE A 179 18.77 3.46 6.61
N LEU A 180 20.05 3.53 7.00
CA LEU A 180 21.01 2.44 6.88
C LEU A 180 20.57 1.21 7.69
N ASP A 181 20.12 1.40 8.92
CA ASP A 181 19.52 0.35 9.75
C ASP A 181 18.28 -0.28 9.09
N GLY A 182 17.41 0.52 8.48
CA GLY A 182 16.27 0.00 7.72
C GLY A 182 16.69 -0.83 6.50
N VAL A 183 17.65 -0.34 5.70
CA VAL A 183 18.18 -1.02 4.51
C VAL A 183 18.82 -2.36 4.88
N GLU A 184 19.65 -2.37 5.94
CA GLU A 184 20.30 -3.58 6.44
C GLU A 184 19.28 -4.61 6.95
N LYS A 185 18.31 -4.18 7.77
CA LYS A 185 17.22 -5.05 8.25
C LYS A 185 16.35 -5.60 7.13
N ALA A 186 16.21 -4.85 6.04
CA ALA A 186 15.54 -5.30 4.83
C ALA A 186 16.40 -6.23 3.96
N GLY A 187 17.65 -6.53 4.35
CA GLY A 187 18.57 -7.34 3.54
C GLY A 187 18.91 -6.69 2.20
N LEU A 188 18.74 -5.38 2.09
CA LEU A 188 19.02 -4.60 0.90
C LEU A 188 20.45 -4.03 0.97
N LYS A 189 21.01 -3.70 -0.19
CA LYS A 189 22.28 -2.98 -0.29
C LYS A 189 22.02 -1.61 -0.91
N GLN A 190 22.73 -0.60 -0.42
CA GLN A 190 22.67 0.71 -1.04
C GLN A 190 23.24 0.67 -2.45
N SER A 191 22.61 1.42 -3.35
CA SER A 191 23.16 1.68 -4.67
C SER A 191 24.44 2.53 -4.55
N PRO A 192 25.35 2.42 -5.52
CA PRO A 192 26.48 3.36 -5.59
C PRO A 192 25.97 4.79 -5.78
N MET A 193 26.75 5.77 -5.29
CA MET A 193 26.46 7.18 -5.51
C MET A 193 26.42 7.48 -7.02
N ALA A 194 25.37 8.14 -7.48
CA ALA A 194 25.25 8.56 -8.88
C ALA A 194 26.35 9.56 -9.22
N ASP A 195 26.84 9.52 -10.47
CA ASP A 195 27.80 10.52 -10.95
C ASP A 195 27.14 11.90 -11.12
N ARG A 196 27.96 12.95 -11.18
CA ARG A 196 27.45 14.33 -11.26
C ARG A 196 26.63 14.59 -12.53
N ALA A 197 26.96 13.97 -13.66
CA ALA A 197 26.23 14.16 -14.91
C ALA A 197 24.84 13.51 -14.87
N THR A 198 24.69 12.40 -14.13
CA THR A 198 23.40 11.73 -13.87
C THR A 198 22.47 12.53 -12.94
N LEU A 199 23.00 13.47 -12.16
CA LEU A 199 22.23 14.26 -11.17
C LEU A 199 21.70 15.62 -11.70
N LEU A 200 21.95 15.94 -12.97
CA LEU A 200 21.57 17.21 -13.63
C LEU A 200 20.47 16.97 -14.67
#